data_AF-A0A7C2J4R4-F1
#
_entry.id   AF-A0A7C2J4R4-F1
#
_cell.length_a   1.000
_cell.length_b   1.000
_cell.length_c   1.000
_cell.angle_alpha   90.00
_cell.angle_beta   90.00
_cell.angle_gamma   90.00
#
_symmetry.space_group_name_H-M   'P 1'
#
loop_
_entity.id
_entity.type
_entity.pdbx_description
1 polymer ?
#
loop_
_entity_poly.entity_id
_entity_poly.type
_entity_poly.pdbx_seq_one_letter_code
_entity_poly.pdbx_strand_id
1 'polypeptide(L)'
;MGWPWSGSCSSSSSRARTRRRACRPTWRSGFHPSGDADSDFRLRIGDCRFSGKAINPKSAIHHRRLGGGAMARISTYDDWVALFRQWQREIGLSDHPKVRDYTPQPMYGELEHPEIRFGAFKGQLRWKSLQHIPDQRIRDSLEQLIVVQGDTEFASVEQQRNLLETAPSDFDLDSLARVMCEEMRHGVQMSHILINHFGYSGRIEAQKLLERHAYANQRLLGSFNLDVQNWLDFFVYTQFIDRDGKFQLKMLSFSAFAPLAQSMGPMLKEESFHLGTGNNGLLRLLKAGKIPIPIIQRYFNKWICTAFDLFGKDGSATSQWAYEWGLKGRYDEDQNPAVPDREQLNAYNRELYRKECVGLVEKLNRLIPADQPKLFVPDIKFNRAIGAYAGQRFSVTGEPVSPAQYESYLASQLPTREDQELLAQIFERPDWIAPRAA
;
A
#
# COMPACT_ATOMS: atom_id res chain seq x y z
N MET A 1 37.06 -43.62 27.30
CA MET A 1 37.20 -42.46 28.20
C MET A 1 35.84 -41.77 28.25
N GLY A 2 34.89 -42.25 29.06
CA GLY A 2 34.67 -41.86 30.46
C GLY A 2 33.70 -40.66 30.52
N TRP A 3 32.44 -40.87 30.13
CA TRP A 3 31.20 -41.00 30.95
C TRP A 3 30.71 -39.74 31.71
N PRO A 4 29.37 -39.52 31.76
CA PRO A 4 28.71 -38.27 32.16
C PRO A 4 28.13 -38.34 33.59
N TRP A 5 27.57 -37.24 34.10
CA TRP A 5 26.71 -37.27 35.29
C TRP A 5 25.34 -36.64 35.04
N SER A 6 24.34 -37.47 35.20
CA SER A 6 22.94 -37.18 35.48
C SER A 6 22.74 -36.98 36.99
N GLY A 7 21.64 -36.32 37.37
CA GLY A 7 21.21 -36.26 38.77
C GLY A 7 19.84 -35.60 38.91
N SER A 8 18.80 -36.41 39.06
CA SER A 8 17.46 -36.04 39.49
C SER A 8 17.22 -36.53 40.93
N CYS A 9 16.58 -35.72 41.78
CA CYS A 9 15.56 -36.17 42.75
C CYS A 9 14.97 -35.04 43.63
N SER A 10 13.64 -34.91 43.49
CA SER A 10 12.57 -34.75 44.51
C SER A 10 12.68 -33.87 45.77
N SER A 11 11.69 -32.95 45.84
CA SER A 11 10.75 -32.62 46.93
C SER A 11 11.26 -32.16 48.32
N SER A 12 10.88 -30.94 48.71
CA SER A 12 9.87 -30.73 49.78
C SER A 12 9.57 -29.25 50.02
N SER A 13 8.35 -29.00 50.46
CA SER A 13 7.69 -27.71 50.70
C SER A 13 8.21 -26.97 51.93
N SER A 14 8.29 -25.64 51.86
CA SER A 14 7.94 -24.80 53.01
C SER A 14 7.36 -23.45 52.56
N ARG A 15 6.27 -23.07 53.24
CA ARG A 15 5.50 -21.82 53.06
C ARG A 15 6.25 -20.67 53.74
N ALA A 16 6.35 -19.53 53.06
CA ALA A 16 6.53 -18.24 53.73
C ALA A 16 5.61 -17.18 53.10
N ARG A 17 4.61 -16.77 53.88
CA ARG A 17 3.76 -15.61 53.65
C ARG A 17 4.61 -14.33 53.79
N THR A 18 4.58 -13.45 52.80
CA THR A 18 4.88 -12.03 53.01
C THR A 18 3.79 -11.16 52.41
N ARG A 19 3.35 -10.20 53.24
CA ARG A 19 2.13 -9.42 53.10
C ARG A 19 2.28 -8.32 52.05
N ARG A 20 1.17 -8.07 51.35
CA ARG A 20 0.90 -6.89 50.52
C ARG A 20 1.16 -5.58 51.29
N ARG A 21 1.79 -4.60 50.63
CA ARG A 21 1.56 -3.17 50.87
C ARG A 21 1.27 -2.49 49.54
N ALA A 22 0.03 -2.09 49.37
CA ALA A 22 -0.42 -1.23 48.29
C ALA A 22 0.01 0.21 48.61
N CYS A 23 0.77 0.85 47.72
CA CYS A 23 0.96 2.29 47.72
C CYS A 23 -0.04 2.89 46.73
N ARG A 24 -1.04 3.60 47.25
CA ARG A 24 -1.89 4.53 46.49
C ARG A 24 -1.15 5.87 46.40
N PRO A 25 -1.03 6.51 45.22
CA PRO A 25 -0.72 7.93 45.16
C PRO A 25 -2.00 8.73 45.39
N THR A 26 -1.99 9.53 46.44
CA THR A 26 -2.98 10.58 46.70
C THR A 26 -2.75 11.76 45.76
N TRP A 27 -3.74 12.10 44.96
CA TRP A 27 -3.77 13.37 44.21
C TRP A 27 -4.14 14.50 45.17
N ARG A 28 -3.21 15.42 45.42
CA ARG A 28 -3.50 16.70 46.08
C ARG A 28 -3.77 17.75 44.99
N SER A 29 -4.88 18.44 45.17
CA SER A 29 -5.34 19.62 44.46
C SER A 29 -4.47 20.84 44.77
N GLY A 30 -4.38 21.74 43.80
CA GLY A 30 -4.01 23.14 44.03
C GLY A 30 -3.03 23.68 43.01
N PHE A 31 -3.54 24.19 41.88
CA PHE A 31 -2.99 25.37 41.22
C PHE A 31 -4.07 25.94 40.28
N HIS A 32 -4.61 27.11 40.65
CA HIS A 32 -5.28 28.01 39.72
C HIS A 32 -4.22 28.69 38.84
N PRO A 33 -4.55 29.01 37.59
CA PRO A 33 -4.69 30.43 37.27
C PRO A 33 -5.98 30.75 36.52
N SER A 34 -6.51 31.90 36.90
CA SER A 34 -7.53 32.73 36.27
C SER A 34 -7.20 33.10 34.82
N GLY A 35 -8.23 33.18 33.98
CA GLY A 35 -8.16 33.84 32.67
C GLY A 35 -9.28 33.40 31.74
N ASP A 36 -10.41 34.10 31.80
CA ASP A 36 -11.52 34.00 30.86
C ASP A 36 -11.07 34.27 29.42
N ALA A 37 -11.48 33.41 28.49
CA ALA A 37 -11.75 33.82 27.11
C ALA A 37 -12.75 32.83 26.48
N ASP A 38 -13.88 33.42 26.11
CA ASP A 38 -15.09 32.83 25.57
C ASP A 38 -14.94 32.04 24.27
N SER A 39 -15.93 31.18 24.09
CA SER A 39 -16.44 30.54 22.88
C SER A 39 -16.18 31.25 21.55
N ASP A 40 -15.59 30.54 20.57
CA ASP A 40 -16.17 30.32 19.23
C ASP A 40 -15.26 29.36 18.42
N PHE A 41 -15.71 28.11 18.18
CA PHE A 41 -15.00 27.19 17.27
C PHE A 41 -15.95 26.76 16.15
N ARG A 42 -16.19 27.69 15.22
CA ARG A 42 -16.71 27.39 13.88
C ARG A 42 -15.56 27.34 12.89
N LEU A 43 -15.16 26.13 12.49
CA LEU A 43 -14.29 25.90 11.35
C LEU A 43 -14.98 26.41 10.07
N ARG A 44 -14.49 27.54 9.54
CA ARG A 44 -14.78 27.97 8.17
C ARG A 44 -13.96 27.11 7.21
N ILE A 45 -14.64 26.34 6.37
CA ILE A 45 -14.08 25.74 5.17
C ILE A 45 -13.74 26.90 4.22
N GLY A 46 -12.45 27.10 3.98
CA GLY A 46 -11.94 28.10 3.04
C GLY A 46 -12.00 27.57 1.61
N ASP A 47 -12.70 28.33 0.76
CA ASP A 47 -12.67 28.26 -0.70
C ASP A 47 -11.23 28.33 -1.23
N CYS A 48 -10.75 27.25 -1.85
CA CYS A 48 -9.62 27.31 -2.80
C CYS A 48 -10.17 27.22 -4.22
N ARG A 49 -10.32 28.38 -4.87
CA ARG A 49 -10.58 28.50 -6.31
C ARG A 49 -9.27 28.26 -7.07
N PHE A 50 -9.19 27.17 -7.82
CA PHE A 50 -8.17 27.00 -8.85
C PHE A 50 -8.64 27.65 -10.16
N SER A 51 -7.86 28.60 -10.66
CA SER A 51 -8.05 29.21 -11.98
C SER A 51 -7.48 28.31 -13.07
N GLY A 52 -8.33 27.53 -13.74
CA GLY A 52 -8.01 26.83 -14.98
C GLY A 52 -8.57 27.56 -16.19
N LYS A 53 -7.73 27.88 -17.18
CA LYS A 53 -8.12 28.48 -18.45
C LYS A 53 -9.04 27.54 -19.24
N ALA A 54 -10.08 28.13 -19.84
CA ALA A 54 -11.12 27.47 -20.61
C ALA A 54 -10.60 26.81 -21.90
N ILE A 55 -11.04 25.57 -22.16
CA ILE A 55 -11.01 24.93 -23.47
C ILE A 55 -12.46 24.67 -23.90
N ASN A 56 -12.77 25.10 -25.13
CA ASN A 56 -14.09 25.17 -25.74
C ASN A 56 -14.68 23.76 -26.03
N PRO A 57 -15.95 23.45 -25.70
CA PRO A 57 -16.51 22.10 -25.87
C PRO A 57 -17.31 21.98 -27.17
N LYS A 58 -16.84 21.18 -28.14
CA LYS A 58 -17.69 20.58 -29.18
C LYS A 58 -17.18 19.21 -29.61
N SER A 59 -17.61 18.18 -28.90
CA SER A 59 -17.80 16.83 -29.47
C SER A 59 -18.92 16.14 -28.70
N ALA A 60 -20.12 16.20 -29.27
CA ALA A 60 -21.29 15.52 -28.73
C ALA A 60 -21.15 14.01 -28.95
N ILE A 61 -20.94 13.26 -27.87
CA ILE A 61 -21.16 11.82 -27.84
C ILE A 61 -22.47 11.60 -27.08
N HIS A 62 -23.44 10.98 -27.75
CA HIS A 62 -24.73 10.63 -27.19
C HIS A 62 -24.57 9.62 -26.06
N HIS A 63 -24.56 10.09 -24.81
CA HIS A 63 -24.85 9.24 -23.67
C HIS A 63 -26.35 8.95 -23.65
N ARG A 64 -26.70 7.69 -23.95
CA ARG A 64 -27.97 7.11 -23.50
C ARG A 64 -28.02 7.28 -21.99
N ARG A 65 -28.96 8.10 -21.50
CA ARG A 65 -29.40 8.07 -20.10
C ARG A 65 -29.89 6.65 -19.81
N LEU A 66 -29.07 5.85 -19.13
CA LEU A 66 -29.58 4.72 -18.37
C LEU A 66 -30.32 5.30 -17.17
N GLY A 67 -31.60 4.93 -17.06
CA GLY A 67 -32.53 5.44 -16.07
C GLY A 67 -32.06 5.20 -14.64
N GLY A 68 -32.55 6.07 -13.73
CA GLY A 68 -32.33 5.91 -12.30
C GLY A 68 -32.84 4.55 -11.80
N GLY A 69 -31.91 3.69 -11.43
CA GLY A 69 -32.14 2.60 -10.50
C GLY A 69 -31.59 3.04 -9.14
N ALA A 70 -32.40 2.90 -8.08
CA ALA A 70 -31.94 3.08 -6.72
C ALA A 70 -30.65 2.26 -6.51
N MET A 71 -29.55 2.89 -6.10
CA MET A 71 -28.30 2.19 -5.78
C MET A 71 -28.64 1.06 -4.81
N ALA A 72 -28.34 -0.19 -5.20
CA ALA A 72 -28.55 -1.32 -4.33
C ALA A 72 -27.72 -1.10 -3.06
N ARG A 73 -28.38 -0.74 -1.96
CA ARG A 73 -27.74 -0.62 -0.65
C ARG A 73 -27.43 -2.03 -0.19
N ILE A 74 -26.15 -2.41 -0.22
CA ILE A 74 -25.76 -3.73 0.30
C ILE A 74 -26.24 -3.86 1.75
N SER A 75 -26.95 -4.94 2.04
CA SER A 75 -27.47 -5.24 3.38
C SER A 75 -26.70 -6.40 4.01
N THR A 76 -26.24 -7.33 3.17
CA THR A 76 -25.48 -8.53 3.53
C THR A 76 -24.13 -8.59 2.80
N TYR A 77 -23.28 -9.54 3.21
CA TYR A 77 -22.06 -9.86 2.48
C TYR A 77 -22.38 -10.45 1.09
N ASP A 78 -23.45 -11.23 0.95
CA ASP A 78 -23.86 -11.81 -0.33
C ASP A 78 -24.27 -10.73 -1.35
N ASP A 79 -24.94 -9.67 -0.90
CA ASP A 79 -25.24 -8.50 -1.75
C ASP A 79 -23.95 -7.85 -2.27
N TRP A 80 -22.93 -7.76 -1.41
CA TRP A 80 -21.61 -7.26 -1.81
C TRP A 80 -20.90 -8.19 -2.79
N VAL A 81 -20.99 -9.52 -2.60
CA VAL A 81 -20.45 -10.49 -3.57
C VAL A 81 -21.09 -10.30 -4.94
N ALA A 82 -22.40 -10.01 -5.01
CA ALA A 82 -23.06 -9.69 -6.27
C ALA A 82 -22.49 -8.43 -6.95
N LEU A 83 -22.22 -7.36 -6.17
CA LEU A 83 -21.53 -6.17 -6.67
C LEU A 83 -20.10 -6.47 -7.12
N PHE A 84 -19.36 -7.29 -6.37
CA PHE A 84 -18.01 -7.70 -6.75
C PHE A 84 -18.01 -8.43 -8.09
N ARG A 85 -18.96 -9.35 -8.32
CA ARG A 85 -19.13 -10.01 -9.63
C ARG A 85 -19.52 -9.03 -10.74
N GLN A 86 -20.28 -7.98 -10.43
CA GLN A 86 -20.58 -6.92 -11.38
C GLN A 86 -19.32 -6.14 -11.75
N TRP A 87 -18.54 -5.70 -10.75
CA TRP A 87 -17.27 -5.03 -10.97
C TRP A 87 -16.33 -5.88 -11.85
N GLN A 88 -16.18 -7.18 -11.57
CA GLN A 88 -15.39 -8.09 -12.43
C GLN A 88 -15.84 -8.10 -13.90
N ARG A 89 -17.14 -8.03 -14.17
CA ARG A 89 -17.68 -7.91 -15.54
C ARG A 89 -17.34 -6.56 -16.16
N GLU A 90 -17.52 -5.48 -15.41
CA GLU A 90 -17.28 -4.10 -15.88
C GLU A 90 -15.82 -3.86 -16.24
N ILE A 91 -14.89 -4.49 -15.52
CA ILE A 91 -13.46 -4.41 -15.79
C ILE A 91 -12.96 -5.51 -16.74
N GLY A 92 -13.85 -6.29 -17.36
CA GLY A 92 -13.52 -7.23 -18.44
C GLY A 92 -12.89 -8.55 -18.01
N LEU A 93 -13.01 -8.95 -16.73
CA LEU A 93 -12.38 -10.18 -16.22
C LEU A 93 -13.30 -11.40 -16.27
N SER A 94 -14.60 -11.22 -16.49
CA SER A 94 -15.59 -12.30 -16.39
C SER A 94 -15.42 -13.40 -17.43
N ASP A 95 -14.75 -13.13 -18.54
CA ASP A 95 -14.59 -14.11 -19.64
C ASP A 95 -13.18 -14.72 -19.69
N HIS A 96 -12.21 -14.13 -18.97
CA HIS A 96 -10.82 -14.57 -19.05
C HIS A 96 -10.63 -15.93 -18.32
N PRO A 97 -10.16 -16.99 -19.00
CA PRO A 97 -10.20 -18.37 -18.49
C PRO A 97 -9.36 -18.59 -17.23
N LYS A 98 -8.33 -17.76 -16.98
CA LYS A 98 -7.50 -17.88 -15.78
C LYS A 98 -8.07 -17.17 -14.54
N VAL A 99 -9.08 -16.32 -14.70
CA VAL A 99 -9.57 -15.43 -13.63
C VAL A 99 -11.07 -15.60 -13.37
N ARG A 100 -11.87 -15.92 -14.40
CA ARG A 100 -13.34 -15.96 -14.33
C ARG A 100 -13.91 -16.88 -13.25
N ASP A 101 -13.26 -18.01 -13.00
CA ASP A 101 -13.73 -19.05 -12.07
C ASP A 101 -13.23 -18.80 -10.63
N TYR A 102 -12.40 -17.77 -10.43
CA TYR A 102 -11.86 -17.44 -9.13
C TYR A 102 -12.95 -16.89 -8.20
N THR A 103 -13.09 -17.51 -7.04
CA THR A 103 -14.04 -17.11 -5.99
C THR A 103 -13.27 -16.85 -4.69
N PRO A 104 -12.79 -15.61 -4.48
CA PRO A 104 -11.98 -15.28 -3.32
C PRO A 104 -12.74 -15.50 -2.02
N GLN A 105 -12.04 -16.04 -1.02
CA GLN A 105 -12.51 -16.13 0.37
C GLN A 105 -11.57 -15.33 1.26
N PRO A 106 -12.09 -14.65 2.29
CA PRO A 106 -11.25 -13.90 3.20
C PRO A 106 -10.37 -14.83 4.03
N MET A 107 -9.08 -14.51 4.12
CA MET A 107 -8.12 -15.26 4.93
C MET A 107 -7.75 -14.51 6.20
N TYR A 108 -7.59 -15.23 7.29
CA TYR A 108 -7.11 -14.72 8.57
C TYR A 108 -6.07 -15.69 9.14
N GLY A 109 -4.90 -15.16 9.47
CA GLY A 109 -3.82 -15.88 10.10
C GLY A 109 -3.85 -15.79 11.63
N GLU A 110 -2.82 -16.37 12.23
CA GLU A 110 -2.55 -16.22 13.65
C GLU A 110 -1.93 -14.86 13.96
N LEU A 111 -2.16 -14.38 15.18
CA LEU A 111 -1.48 -13.20 15.70
C LEU A 111 -0.08 -13.60 16.17
N GLU A 112 0.96 -12.88 15.73
CA GLU A 112 2.33 -13.05 16.25
C GLU A 112 2.38 -12.81 17.78
N HIS A 113 1.57 -11.88 18.26
CA HIS A 113 1.47 -11.50 19.68
C HIS A 113 0.02 -11.24 20.08
N PRO A 114 -0.46 -11.80 21.22
CA PRO A 114 -1.82 -11.55 21.69
C PRO A 114 -2.01 -10.13 22.27
N GLU A 115 -0.92 -9.49 22.72
CA GLU A 115 -0.93 -8.12 23.24
C GLU A 115 -0.65 -7.06 22.14
N ILE A 116 -1.13 -5.84 22.41
CA ILE A 116 -0.80 -4.61 21.69
C ILE A 116 0.67 -4.26 21.96
N ARG A 117 1.43 -3.97 20.90
CA ARG A 117 2.90 -3.89 20.95
C ARG A 117 3.46 -2.48 21.18
N PHE A 118 2.67 -1.45 20.87
CA PHE A 118 3.10 -0.06 20.88
C PHE A 118 1.94 0.90 21.23
N GLY A 119 2.26 2.19 21.34
CA GLY A 119 1.29 3.24 21.67
C GLY A 119 0.79 3.22 23.13
N ALA A 120 -0.24 4.01 23.41
CA ALA A 120 -0.86 4.19 24.72
C ALA A 120 -1.43 2.90 25.32
N PHE A 121 -1.81 1.95 24.47
CA PHE A 121 -2.46 0.70 24.86
C PHE A 121 -1.49 -0.49 24.92
N LYS A 122 -0.18 -0.25 24.80
CA LYS A 122 0.86 -1.29 24.86
C LYS A 122 0.69 -2.19 26.10
N GLY A 123 0.79 -3.50 25.88
CA GLY A 123 0.67 -4.52 26.92
C GLY A 123 -0.77 -4.96 27.25
N GLN A 124 -1.79 -4.29 26.70
CA GLN A 124 -3.17 -4.79 26.77
C GLN A 124 -3.43 -5.85 25.70
N LEU A 125 -4.46 -6.68 25.88
CA LEU A 125 -4.89 -7.61 24.84
C LEU A 125 -5.42 -6.86 23.61
N ARG A 126 -5.16 -7.40 22.42
CA ARG A 126 -5.73 -6.87 21.17
C ARG A 126 -7.26 -6.90 21.19
N TRP A 127 -7.86 -5.88 20.58
CA TRP A 127 -9.31 -5.69 20.48
C TRP A 127 -9.93 -6.66 19.48
N LYS A 128 -10.86 -7.49 19.94
CA LYS A 128 -11.57 -8.48 19.11
C LYS A 128 -12.78 -7.91 18.37
N SER A 129 -13.27 -6.76 18.80
CA SER A 129 -14.46 -6.09 18.26
C SER A 129 -14.38 -4.60 18.54
N LEU A 130 -15.15 -3.81 17.79
CA LEU A 130 -15.18 -2.36 17.98
C LEU A 130 -15.58 -1.98 19.41
N GLN A 131 -16.40 -2.78 20.11
CA GLN A 131 -16.81 -2.52 21.50
C GLN A 131 -15.63 -2.40 22.48
N HIS A 132 -14.49 -3.03 22.19
CA HIS A 132 -13.29 -2.93 23.00
C HIS A 132 -12.50 -1.62 22.75
N ILE A 133 -12.83 -0.88 21.71
CA ILE A 133 -12.12 0.35 21.32
C ILE A 133 -12.70 1.53 22.11
N PRO A 134 -11.89 2.23 22.93
CA PRO A 134 -12.40 3.14 23.96
C PRO A 134 -12.88 4.50 23.43
N ASP A 135 -12.52 4.89 22.20
CA ASP A 135 -12.82 6.21 21.64
C ASP A 135 -13.28 6.09 20.18
N GLN A 136 -14.28 6.89 19.80
CA GLN A 136 -14.84 6.88 18.44
C GLN A 136 -13.80 7.27 17.37
N ARG A 137 -12.88 8.20 17.67
CA ARG A 137 -11.85 8.65 16.73
C ARG A 137 -10.89 7.54 16.34
N ILE A 138 -10.66 6.59 17.25
CA ILE A 138 -9.85 5.39 16.97
C ILE A 138 -10.58 4.47 15.99
N ARG A 139 -11.91 4.31 16.17
CA ARG A 139 -12.75 3.50 15.27
C ARG A 139 -12.79 4.10 13.87
N ASP A 140 -12.99 5.42 13.78
CA ASP A 140 -13.03 6.13 12.50
C ASP A 140 -11.68 6.03 11.78
N SER A 141 -10.58 6.20 12.51
CA SER A 141 -9.22 6.08 11.93
C SER A 141 -8.89 4.66 11.50
N LEU A 142 -9.35 3.66 12.26
CA LEU A 142 -9.24 2.25 11.88
C LEU A 142 -10.04 1.94 10.61
N GLU A 143 -11.28 2.42 10.50
CA GLU A 143 -12.09 2.26 9.29
C GLU A 143 -11.38 2.87 8.07
N GLN A 144 -10.88 4.10 8.20
CA GLN A 144 -10.14 4.77 7.12
C GLN A 144 -8.89 4.01 6.68
N LEU A 145 -8.12 3.43 7.61
CA LEU A 145 -6.97 2.60 7.27
C LEU A 145 -7.38 1.36 6.46
N ILE A 146 -8.47 0.70 6.84
CA ILE A 146 -9.01 -0.47 6.14
C ILE A 146 -9.52 -0.09 4.75
N VAL A 147 -10.19 1.07 4.62
CA VAL A 147 -10.69 1.57 3.34
C VAL A 147 -9.56 1.90 2.39
N VAL A 148 -8.53 2.61 2.86
CA VAL A 148 -7.39 2.97 2.02
C VAL A 148 -6.64 1.72 1.55
N GLN A 149 -6.41 0.74 2.44
CA GLN A 149 -5.81 -0.55 2.05
C GLN A 149 -6.70 -1.30 1.04
N GLY A 150 -8.01 -1.39 1.28
CA GLY A 150 -8.90 -2.10 0.36
C GLY A 150 -8.98 -1.45 -1.02
N ASP A 151 -8.81 -0.12 -1.10
CA ASP A 151 -8.95 0.62 -2.36
C ASP A 151 -7.78 0.36 -3.31
N THR A 152 -6.59 0.12 -2.77
CA THR A 152 -5.39 -0.21 -3.57
C THR A 152 -5.53 -1.55 -4.28
N GLU A 153 -6.17 -2.52 -3.63
CA GLU A 153 -6.22 -3.90 -4.15
C GLU A 153 -7.15 -4.01 -5.36
N PHE A 154 -8.25 -3.26 -5.38
CA PHE A 154 -9.11 -3.21 -6.58
C PHE A 154 -8.50 -2.33 -7.67
N ALA A 155 -7.76 -1.29 -7.29
CA ALA A 155 -7.08 -0.43 -8.25
C ALA A 155 -5.97 -1.16 -9.01
N SER A 156 -5.15 -1.96 -8.32
CA SER A 156 -4.06 -2.72 -8.93
C SER A 156 -4.59 -3.65 -10.02
N VAL A 157 -5.71 -4.34 -9.76
CA VAL A 157 -6.40 -5.21 -10.73
C VAL A 157 -6.88 -4.41 -11.95
N GLU A 158 -7.48 -3.23 -11.74
CA GLU A 158 -7.93 -2.37 -12.84
C GLU A 158 -6.79 -1.85 -13.71
N GLN A 159 -5.68 -1.45 -13.10
CA GLN A 159 -4.51 -0.93 -13.80
C GLN A 159 -3.88 -2.00 -14.70
N GLN A 160 -3.90 -3.27 -14.28
CA GLN A 160 -3.19 -4.37 -14.93
C GLN A 160 -4.04 -5.18 -15.93
N ARG A 161 -5.36 -4.97 -15.95
CA ARG A 161 -6.31 -5.81 -16.71
C ARG A 161 -5.99 -6.02 -18.20
N ASN A 162 -5.45 -4.99 -18.86
CA ASN A 162 -5.19 -5.05 -20.30
C ASN A 162 -3.97 -5.93 -20.64
N LEU A 163 -3.14 -6.27 -19.66
CA LEU A 163 -1.95 -7.11 -19.85
C LEU A 163 -2.29 -8.58 -20.09
N LEU A 164 -3.50 -9.02 -19.73
CA LEU A 164 -3.99 -10.38 -19.97
C LEU A 164 -3.93 -10.77 -21.46
N GLU A 165 -4.07 -9.79 -22.37
CA GLU A 165 -4.09 -9.99 -23.82
C GLU A 165 -2.70 -9.95 -24.47
N THR A 166 -1.66 -9.54 -23.73
CA THR A 166 -0.34 -9.23 -24.30
C THR A 166 0.81 -9.96 -23.59
N ALA A 167 0.50 -11.04 -22.86
CA ALA A 167 1.49 -11.76 -22.08
C ALA A 167 2.63 -12.33 -22.94
N PRO A 168 3.90 -12.16 -22.53
CA PRO A 168 5.04 -12.65 -23.31
C PRO A 168 5.20 -14.18 -23.25
N SER A 169 4.55 -14.84 -22.30
CA SER A 169 4.50 -16.29 -22.21
C SER A 169 3.31 -16.73 -21.36
N ASP A 170 2.93 -18.02 -21.45
CA ASP A 170 1.92 -18.61 -20.56
C ASP A 170 2.30 -18.49 -19.08
N PHE A 171 3.61 -18.59 -18.77
CA PHE A 171 4.10 -18.41 -17.41
C PHE A 171 3.85 -17.00 -16.88
N ASP A 172 4.09 -15.99 -17.72
CA ASP A 172 3.86 -14.59 -17.36
C ASP A 172 2.36 -14.30 -17.24
N LEU A 173 1.54 -14.88 -18.12
CA LEU A 173 0.08 -14.81 -18.04
C LEU A 173 -0.46 -15.47 -16.76
N ASP A 174 0.06 -16.64 -16.38
CA ASP A 174 -0.28 -17.32 -15.13
C ASP A 174 0.13 -16.50 -13.91
N SER A 175 1.31 -15.87 -13.96
CA SER A 175 1.80 -15.03 -12.87
C SER A 175 0.94 -13.78 -12.69
N LEU A 176 0.60 -13.08 -13.78
CA LEU A 176 -0.31 -11.94 -13.76
C LEU A 176 -1.70 -12.34 -13.26
N ALA A 177 -2.27 -13.42 -13.80
CA ALA A 177 -3.59 -13.88 -13.38
C ALA A 177 -3.62 -14.22 -11.88
N ARG A 178 -2.54 -14.84 -11.36
CA ARG A 178 -2.38 -15.11 -9.93
C ARG A 178 -2.31 -13.81 -9.11
N VAL A 179 -1.48 -12.85 -9.50
CA VAL A 179 -1.41 -11.52 -8.83
C VAL A 179 -2.81 -10.91 -8.78
N MET A 180 -3.51 -10.82 -9.92
CA MET A 180 -4.87 -10.25 -9.96
C MET A 180 -5.88 -11.01 -9.07
N CYS A 181 -5.79 -12.34 -9.00
CA CYS A 181 -6.62 -13.13 -8.09
C CYS A 181 -6.29 -12.86 -6.62
N GLU A 182 -5.02 -12.77 -6.27
CA GLU A 182 -4.58 -12.48 -4.91
C GLU A 182 -4.97 -11.06 -4.47
N GLU A 183 -4.78 -10.06 -5.33
CA GLU A 183 -5.23 -8.66 -5.13
C GLU A 183 -6.76 -8.57 -4.93
N MET A 184 -7.56 -9.24 -5.78
CA MET A 184 -9.02 -9.30 -5.58
C MET A 184 -9.38 -9.90 -4.21
N ARG A 185 -8.64 -10.91 -3.74
CA ARG A 185 -8.90 -11.49 -2.42
C ARG A 185 -8.48 -10.56 -1.29
N HIS A 186 -7.41 -9.79 -1.45
CA HIS A 186 -7.02 -8.76 -0.47
C HIS A 186 -8.14 -7.71 -0.32
N GLY A 187 -8.70 -7.24 -1.44
CA GLY A 187 -9.87 -6.34 -1.44
C GLY A 187 -11.09 -6.97 -0.77
N VAL A 188 -11.33 -8.26 -1.01
CA VAL A 188 -12.40 -9.05 -0.35
C VAL A 188 -12.17 -9.17 1.16
N GLN A 189 -10.93 -9.36 1.61
CA GLN A 189 -10.59 -9.39 3.04
C GLN A 189 -10.87 -8.06 3.72
N MET A 190 -10.48 -6.94 3.11
CA MET A 190 -10.79 -5.60 3.64
C MET A 190 -12.30 -5.36 3.69
N SER A 191 -13.00 -5.69 2.61
CA SER A 191 -14.45 -5.56 2.49
C SER A 191 -15.19 -6.43 3.51
N HIS A 192 -14.72 -7.65 3.75
CA HIS A 192 -15.25 -8.53 4.78
C HIS A 192 -15.09 -7.92 6.18
N ILE A 193 -13.94 -7.32 6.50
CA ILE A 193 -13.75 -6.65 7.79
C ILE A 193 -14.72 -5.46 7.94
N LEU A 194 -14.84 -4.62 6.90
CA LEU A 194 -15.74 -3.47 6.89
C LEU A 194 -17.18 -3.91 7.15
N ILE A 195 -17.69 -4.85 6.38
CA ILE A 195 -19.08 -5.31 6.42
C ILE A 195 -19.42 -5.95 7.79
N ASN A 196 -18.51 -6.78 8.33
CA ASN A 196 -18.80 -7.56 9.53
C ASN A 196 -18.50 -6.83 10.85
N HIS A 197 -17.65 -5.80 10.85
CA HIS A 197 -17.28 -5.10 12.08
C HIS A 197 -17.80 -3.68 12.19
N PHE A 198 -18.03 -2.96 11.08
CA PHE A 198 -18.37 -1.53 11.09
C PHE A 198 -19.86 -1.24 10.81
N GLY A 199 -20.67 -2.28 10.60
CA GLY A 199 -22.11 -2.12 10.45
C GLY A 199 -22.47 -1.30 9.20
N TYR A 200 -23.25 -0.23 9.38
CA TYR A 200 -23.74 0.53 8.23
C TYR A 200 -22.64 1.31 7.49
N SER A 201 -21.71 1.96 8.21
CA SER A 201 -20.62 2.71 7.57
C SER A 201 -19.72 1.78 6.77
N GLY A 202 -19.34 0.64 7.34
CA GLY A 202 -18.50 -0.34 6.67
C GLY A 202 -19.13 -0.90 5.38
N ARG A 203 -20.45 -1.11 5.37
CA ARG A 203 -21.16 -1.49 4.15
C ARG A 203 -21.09 -0.41 3.06
N ILE A 204 -21.26 0.85 3.43
CA ILE A 204 -21.12 1.95 2.46
C ILE A 204 -19.69 2.04 1.92
N GLU A 205 -18.69 1.93 2.78
CA GLU A 205 -17.29 1.98 2.33
C GLU A 205 -16.92 0.78 1.46
N ALA A 206 -17.36 -0.44 1.80
CA ALA A 206 -17.13 -1.63 1.00
C ALA A 206 -17.79 -1.54 -0.39
N GLN A 207 -18.97 -0.91 -0.50
CA GLN A 207 -19.60 -0.61 -1.78
C GLN A 207 -18.74 0.37 -2.60
N LYS A 208 -18.30 1.48 -1.99
CA LYS A 208 -17.49 2.50 -2.68
C LYS A 208 -16.14 1.96 -3.18
N LEU A 209 -15.58 0.93 -2.56
CA LEU A 209 -14.36 0.26 -3.04
C LEU A 209 -14.50 -0.29 -4.46
N LEU A 210 -15.71 -0.71 -4.85
CA LEU A 210 -16.02 -1.25 -6.18
C LEU A 210 -16.53 -0.17 -7.15
N GLU A 211 -17.05 0.95 -6.64
CA GLU A 211 -17.57 2.06 -7.46
C GLU A 211 -16.49 3.03 -7.93
N ARG A 212 -15.37 3.12 -7.22
CA ARG A 212 -14.21 3.90 -7.64
C ARG A 212 -13.44 3.13 -8.71
N HIS A 213 -13.03 3.82 -9.76
CA HIS A 213 -12.22 3.23 -10.83
C HIS A 213 -10.92 3.99 -11.08
N ALA A 214 -9.82 3.25 -11.26
CA ALA A 214 -8.49 3.78 -11.57
C ALA A 214 -8.50 4.54 -12.90
N TYR A 215 -9.11 3.96 -13.95
CA TYR A 215 -9.23 4.57 -15.28
C TYR A 215 -10.19 5.77 -15.35
N ALA A 216 -10.89 6.07 -14.26
CA ALA A 216 -11.71 7.28 -14.10
C ALA A 216 -11.03 8.30 -13.16
N ASN A 217 -9.80 8.02 -12.71
CA ASN A 217 -9.05 8.82 -11.74
C ASN A 217 -9.82 9.03 -10.42
N GLN A 218 -10.46 7.96 -9.92
CA GLN A 218 -11.30 8.00 -8.73
C GLN A 218 -10.70 7.27 -7.52
N ARG A 219 -9.58 6.55 -7.67
CA ARG A 219 -8.91 5.85 -6.56
C ARG A 219 -8.31 6.86 -5.57
N LEU A 220 -8.27 6.48 -4.31
CA LEU A 220 -7.92 7.38 -3.20
C LEU A 220 -6.45 7.83 -3.23
N LEU A 221 -5.57 6.97 -3.75
CA LEU A 221 -4.14 7.23 -3.80
C LEU A 221 -3.69 7.47 -5.26
N GLY A 222 -2.93 8.54 -5.47
CA GLY A 222 -2.56 9.01 -6.82
C GLY A 222 -1.86 7.95 -7.68
N SER A 223 -0.94 7.18 -7.11
CA SER A 223 -0.20 6.12 -7.82
C SER A 223 -1.11 5.05 -8.41
N PHE A 224 -2.26 4.80 -7.77
CA PHE A 224 -3.26 3.80 -8.17
C PHE A 224 -4.26 4.33 -9.22
N ASN A 225 -4.07 5.57 -9.70
CA ASN A 225 -4.76 6.11 -10.87
C ASN A 225 -3.83 6.22 -12.10
N LEU A 226 -2.56 5.85 -11.98
CA LEU A 226 -1.62 5.87 -13.11
C LEU A 226 -1.78 4.62 -13.96
N ASP A 227 -1.59 4.73 -15.26
CA ASP A 227 -1.71 3.56 -16.13
C ASP A 227 -0.53 2.59 -15.94
N VAL A 228 -0.83 1.29 -15.93
CA VAL A 228 0.14 0.22 -16.19
C VAL A 228 -0.08 -0.23 -17.64
N GLN A 229 0.78 0.21 -18.55
CA GLN A 229 0.50 0.12 -19.99
C GLN A 229 1.13 -1.09 -20.67
N ASN A 230 2.19 -1.66 -20.10
CA ASN A 230 2.91 -2.77 -20.70
C ASN A 230 3.67 -3.61 -19.66
N TRP A 231 4.33 -4.68 -20.11
CA TRP A 231 4.99 -5.63 -19.21
C TRP A 231 6.23 -5.09 -18.50
N LEU A 232 7.00 -4.16 -19.10
CA LEU A 232 8.05 -3.45 -18.36
C LEU A 232 7.42 -2.63 -17.23
N ASP A 233 6.34 -1.91 -17.53
CA ASP A 233 5.56 -1.14 -16.56
C ASP A 233 5.10 -2.02 -15.38
N PHE A 234 4.53 -3.19 -15.66
CA PHE A 234 4.06 -4.16 -14.67
C PHE A 234 5.18 -4.73 -13.80
N PHE A 235 6.32 -5.11 -14.38
CA PHE A 235 7.44 -5.64 -13.58
C PHE A 235 8.05 -4.56 -12.68
N VAL A 236 8.08 -3.30 -13.12
CA VAL A 236 8.52 -2.17 -12.28
C VAL A 236 7.48 -1.86 -11.21
N TYR A 237 6.19 -1.89 -11.55
CA TYR A 237 5.07 -1.71 -10.63
C TYR A 237 5.13 -2.73 -9.49
N THR A 238 5.11 -4.02 -9.81
CA THR A 238 5.15 -5.11 -8.81
C THR A 238 6.48 -5.16 -8.04
N GLN A 239 7.56 -4.60 -8.59
CA GLN A 239 8.83 -4.47 -7.86
C GLN A 239 8.80 -3.37 -6.79
N PHE A 240 8.10 -2.26 -7.03
CA PHE A 240 8.22 -1.03 -6.25
C PHE A 240 6.92 -0.54 -5.61
N ILE A 241 5.77 -0.64 -6.28
CA ILE A 241 4.46 -0.24 -5.75
C ILE A 241 3.89 -1.30 -4.82
N ASP A 242 3.84 -2.57 -5.23
CA ASP A 242 3.48 -3.69 -4.34
C ASP A 242 4.44 -3.78 -3.13
N ARG A 243 5.68 -3.31 -3.33
CA ARG A 243 6.64 -3.22 -2.21
C ARG A 243 6.25 -2.17 -1.19
N ASP A 244 5.56 -1.10 -1.55
CA ASP A 244 4.88 -0.25 -0.57
C ASP A 244 3.80 -1.06 0.16
N GLY A 245 2.98 -1.84 -0.57
CA GLY A 245 2.01 -2.79 -0.01
C GLY A 245 2.60 -3.66 1.10
N LYS A 246 3.73 -4.33 0.85
CA LYS A 246 4.50 -5.08 1.87
C LYS A 246 4.78 -4.24 3.13
N PHE A 247 5.21 -2.99 2.98
CA PHE A 247 5.49 -2.11 4.11
C PHE A 247 4.21 -1.74 4.86
N GLN A 248 3.14 -1.36 4.14
CA GLN A 248 1.85 -1.01 4.73
C GLN A 248 1.25 -2.20 5.50
N LEU A 249 1.22 -3.37 4.89
CA LEU A 249 0.72 -4.61 5.50
C LEU A 249 1.52 -5.00 6.74
N LYS A 250 2.85 -4.90 6.71
CA LYS A 250 3.67 -5.20 7.91
C LYS A 250 3.43 -4.19 9.03
N MET A 251 3.30 -2.89 8.71
CA MET A 251 2.96 -1.88 9.71
C MET A 251 1.57 -2.12 10.34
N LEU A 252 0.60 -2.56 9.53
CA LEU A 252 -0.76 -2.89 9.96
C LEU A 252 -0.85 -4.25 10.68
N SER A 253 0.10 -5.17 10.49
CA SER A 253 0.09 -6.47 11.19
C SER A 253 0.24 -6.30 12.71
N PHE A 254 0.78 -5.16 13.14
CA PHE A 254 0.89 -4.80 14.55
C PHE A 254 -0.38 -4.18 15.14
N SER A 255 -1.42 -3.95 14.33
CA SER A 255 -2.65 -3.28 14.75
C SER A 255 -3.25 -3.87 16.02
N ALA A 256 -3.68 -2.99 16.93
CA ALA A 256 -4.41 -3.32 18.13
C ALA A 256 -5.76 -3.98 17.83
N PHE A 257 -6.32 -3.77 16.64
CA PHE A 257 -7.53 -4.45 16.19
C PHE A 257 -7.20 -5.81 15.59
N ALA A 258 -7.55 -6.88 16.32
CA ALA A 258 -7.17 -8.25 15.98
C ALA A 258 -7.63 -8.68 14.57
N PRO A 259 -8.89 -8.43 14.11
CA PRO A 259 -9.32 -8.85 12.78
C PRO A 259 -8.47 -8.25 11.65
N LEU A 260 -8.07 -6.98 11.77
CA LEU A 260 -7.17 -6.34 10.79
C LEU A 260 -5.78 -6.97 10.85
N ALA A 261 -5.19 -7.08 12.04
CA ALA A 261 -3.86 -7.68 12.17
C ALA A 261 -3.78 -9.13 11.66
N GLN A 262 -4.84 -9.92 11.89
CA GLN A 262 -4.91 -11.31 11.44
C GLN A 262 -5.01 -11.42 9.91
N SER A 263 -5.63 -10.46 9.22
CA SER A 263 -5.73 -10.52 7.76
C SER A 263 -4.39 -10.21 7.06
N MET A 264 -3.48 -9.47 7.71
CA MET A 264 -2.19 -9.09 7.12
C MET A 264 -1.24 -10.27 6.90
N GLY A 265 -1.23 -11.27 7.80
CA GLY A 265 -0.29 -12.39 7.73
C GLY A 265 -0.40 -13.21 6.42
N PRO A 266 -1.61 -13.67 6.04
CA PRO A 266 -1.86 -14.28 4.74
C PRO A 266 -1.51 -13.35 3.57
N MET A 267 -1.93 -12.07 3.61
CA MET A 267 -1.62 -11.11 2.54
C MET A 267 -0.12 -10.96 2.31
N LEU A 268 0.68 -10.81 3.37
CA LEU A 268 2.14 -10.72 3.29
C LEU A 268 2.80 -11.95 2.63
N LYS A 269 2.20 -13.13 2.79
CA LYS A 269 2.70 -14.35 2.13
C LYS A 269 2.44 -14.31 0.62
N GLU A 270 1.32 -13.76 0.21
CA GLU A 270 0.99 -13.59 -1.22
C GLU A 270 1.74 -12.43 -1.84
N GLU A 271 1.89 -11.31 -1.12
CA GLU A 271 2.69 -10.17 -1.54
C GLU A 271 4.11 -10.58 -1.92
N SER A 272 4.67 -11.56 -1.20
CA SER A 272 5.99 -12.13 -1.52
C SER A 272 6.06 -12.72 -2.94
N PHE A 273 4.95 -13.26 -3.45
CA PHE A 273 4.83 -13.72 -4.83
C PHE A 273 4.78 -12.53 -5.82
N HIS A 274 4.04 -11.46 -5.50
CA HIS A 274 3.95 -10.27 -6.33
C HIS A 274 5.33 -9.62 -6.52
N LEU A 275 6.04 -9.39 -5.40
CA LEU A 275 7.41 -8.89 -5.38
C LEU A 275 8.39 -9.81 -6.13
N GLY A 276 8.17 -11.12 -6.01
CA GLY A 276 8.91 -12.14 -6.75
C GLY A 276 8.69 -12.03 -8.25
N THR A 277 7.45 -11.79 -8.69
CA THR A 277 7.08 -11.60 -10.10
C THR A 277 7.79 -10.38 -10.68
N GLY A 278 7.73 -9.23 -10.01
CA GLY A 278 8.44 -8.02 -10.43
C GLY A 278 9.95 -8.21 -10.52
N ASN A 279 10.57 -8.71 -9.45
CA ASN A 279 12.02 -8.93 -9.41
C ASN A 279 12.49 -9.92 -10.49
N ASN A 280 11.80 -11.05 -10.66
CA ASN A 280 12.17 -12.04 -11.66
C ASN A 280 11.96 -11.54 -13.09
N GLY A 281 10.89 -10.77 -13.35
CA GLY A 281 10.68 -10.10 -14.64
C GLY A 281 11.81 -9.15 -14.98
N LEU A 282 12.23 -8.29 -14.03
CA LEU A 282 13.36 -7.38 -14.19
C LEU A 282 14.70 -8.11 -14.40
N LEU A 283 14.95 -9.22 -13.70
CA LEU A 283 16.14 -10.04 -13.96
C LEU A 283 16.14 -10.64 -15.37
N ARG A 284 14.98 -11.12 -15.83
CA ARG A 284 14.83 -11.74 -17.15
C ARG A 284 14.96 -10.75 -18.29
N LEU A 285 14.41 -9.54 -18.16
CA LEU A 285 14.58 -8.50 -19.19
C LEU A 285 16.02 -8.00 -19.27
N LEU A 286 16.71 -7.84 -18.12
CA LEU A 286 18.11 -7.41 -18.10
C LEU A 286 19.03 -8.48 -18.68
N LYS A 287 18.74 -9.76 -18.40
CA LYS A 287 19.46 -10.90 -19.00
C LYS A 287 19.28 -10.96 -20.52
N ALA A 288 18.09 -10.66 -21.04
CA ALA A 288 17.84 -10.61 -22.48
C ALA A 288 18.52 -9.41 -23.15
N GLY A 289 18.63 -8.28 -22.43
CA GLY A 289 19.39 -7.11 -22.87
C GLY A 289 18.79 -6.39 -24.09
N LYS A 290 17.49 -6.58 -24.36
CA LYS A 290 16.82 -6.01 -25.55
C LYS A 290 16.22 -4.63 -25.33
N ILE A 291 15.89 -4.29 -24.08
CA ILE A 291 15.37 -2.97 -23.71
C ILE A 291 16.54 -2.06 -23.31
N PRO A 292 16.69 -0.87 -23.93
CA PRO A 292 17.70 0.09 -23.52
C PRO A 292 17.59 0.48 -22.05
N ILE A 293 18.71 0.48 -21.32
CA ILE A 293 18.75 0.85 -19.89
C ILE A 293 18.12 2.24 -19.59
N PRO A 294 18.33 3.28 -20.41
CA PRO A 294 17.68 4.58 -20.17
C PRO A 294 16.15 4.50 -20.14
N ILE A 295 15.54 3.61 -20.93
CA ILE A 295 14.08 3.42 -20.92
C ILE A 295 13.65 2.77 -19.60
N ILE A 296 14.36 1.72 -19.16
CA ILE A 296 14.10 1.07 -17.86
C ILE A 296 14.21 2.10 -16.72
N GLN A 297 15.22 2.97 -16.75
CA GLN A 297 15.40 4.03 -15.74
C GLN A 297 14.21 5.01 -15.72
N ARG A 298 13.63 5.37 -16.87
CA ARG A 298 12.44 6.23 -16.91
C ARG A 298 11.23 5.59 -16.24
N TYR A 299 11.04 4.27 -16.39
CA TYR A 299 9.99 3.55 -15.67
C TYR A 299 10.27 3.46 -14.16
N PHE A 300 11.54 3.31 -13.75
CA PHE A 300 11.92 3.40 -12.32
C PHE A 300 11.60 4.80 -11.78
N ASN A 301 11.91 5.84 -12.53
CA ASN A 301 11.61 7.23 -12.17
C ASN A 301 10.10 7.44 -12.01
N LYS A 302 9.27 6.91 -12.93
CA LYS A 302 7.79 6.98 -12.86
C LYS A 302 7.23 6.38 -11.57
N TRP A 303 7.64 5.16 -11.21
CA TRP A 303 7.01 4.43 -10.11
C TRP A 303 7.63 4.69 -8.75
N ILE A 304 8.95 4.81 -8.65
CA ILE A 304 9.60 4.97 -7.35
C ILE A 304 9.21 6.31 -6.70
N CYS A 305 9.12 7.40 -7.49
CA CYS A 305 8.76 8.71 -6.92
C CYS A 305 7.33 8.73 -6.38
N THR A 306 6.41 8.02 -7.04
CA THR A 306 5.01 7.92 -6.62
C THR A 306 4.83 6.92 -5.48
N ALA A 307 5.67 5.88 -5.39
CA ALA A 307 5.75 5.01 -4.21
C ALA A 307 6.16 5.79 -2.96
N PHE A 308 7.07 6.77 -3.07
CA PHE A 308 7.43 7.63 -1.95
C PHE A 308 6.24 8.45 -1.41
N ASP A 309 5.31 8.83 -2.28
CA ASP A 309 4.10 9.56 -1.89
C ASP A 309 3.08 8.69 -1.15
N LEU A 310 3.08 7.37 -1.35
CA LEU A 310 2.19 6.43 -0.66
C LEU A 310 2.41 6.40 0.87
N PHE A 311 3.62 6.74 1.32
CA PHE A 311 3.92 6.91 2.75
C PHE A 311 3.28 8.16 3.38
N GLY A 312 2.68 9.06 2.59
CA GLY A 312 2.01 10.27 3.06
C GLY A 312 2.97 11.44 3.34
N LYS A 313 2.54 12.43 4.12
CA LYS A 313 3.38 13.58 4.51
C LYS A 313 4.48 13.14 5.48
N ASP A 314 5.67 13.75 5.40
CA ASP A 314 6.84 13.45 6.22
C ASP A 314 6.52 13.53 7.72
N GLY A 315 6.09 14.72 8.15
CA GLY A 315 5.50 14.97 9.47
C GLY A 315 3.98 14.83 9.43
N SER A 316 3.39 13.95 10.24
CA SER A 316 1.94 13.68 10.19
C SER A 316 1.31 13.40 11.55
N ALA A 317 0.44 14.32 12.00
CA ALA A 317 -0.39 14.10 13.19
C ALA A 317 -1.28 12.87 13.07
N THR A 318 -1.81 12.57 11.87
CA THR A 318 -2.61 11.36 11.63
C THR A 318 -1.77 10.09 11.85
N SER A 319 -0.52 10.07 11.39
CA SER A 319 0.39 8.95 11.60
C SER A 319 0.77 8.80 13.07
N GLN A 320 1.07 9.93 13.74
CA GLN A 320 1.35 9.98 15.17
C GLN A 320 0.19 9.40 16.00
N TRP A 321 -1.05 9.79 15.72
CA TRP A 321 -2.22 9.28 16.44
C TRP A 321 -2.52 7.81 16.11
N ALA A 322 -2.38 7.39 14.85
CA ALA A 322 -2.49 5.98 14.48
C ALA A 322 -1.46 5.12 15.24
N TYR A 323 -0.24 5.64 15.45
CA TYR A 323 0.76 4.99 16.28
C TYR A 323 0.36 4.98 17.76
N GLU A 324 -0.03 6.13 18.30
CA GLU A 324 -0.41 6.25 19.72
C GLU A 324 -1.61 5.37 20.08
N TRP A 325 -2.56 5.21 19.16
CA TRP A 325 -3.72 4.34 19.36
C TRP A 325 -3.44 2.86 19.08
N GLY A 326 -2.22 2.49 18.72
CA GLY A 326 -1.85 1.11 18.45
C GLY A 326 -2.34 0.59 17.10
N LEU A 327 -2.78 1.43 16.16
CA LEU A 327 -3.40 1.00 14.90
C LEU A 327 -2.40 0.62 13.82
N LYS A 328 -1.27 1.34 13.73
CA LYS A 328 -0.23 1.14 12.72
C LYS A 328 1.16 1.41 13.31
N GLY A 329 2.01 0.39 13.33
CA GLY A 329 3.36 0.45 13.91
C GLY A 329 4.41 0.95 12.91
N ARG A 330 5.69 0.95 13.31
CA ARG A 330 6.79 1.02 12.34
C ARG A 330 6.91 -0.30 11.57
N TYR A 331 7.50 -0.25 10.39
CA TYR A 331 7.77 -1.45 9.59
C TYR A 331 8.62 -2.46 10.37
N ASP A 332 9.55 -1.97 11.18
CA ASP A 332 10.50 -2.73 12.00
C ASP A 332 10.18 -2.68 13.51
N GLU A 333 8.90 -2.55 13.88
CA GLU A 333 8.48 -2.28 15.27
C GLU A 333 9.05 -3.26 16.31
N ASP A 334 9.09 -4.56 15.97
CA ASP A 334 9.61 -5.59 16.88
C ASP A 334 11.13 -5.75 16.82
N GLN A 335 11.79 -5.28 15.75
CA GLN A 335 13.24 -5.36 15.58
C GLN A 335 13.96 -4.12 16.11
N ASN A 336 13.27 -2.97 16.18
CA ASN A 336 13.86 -1.70 16.54
C ASN A 336 13.51 -1.28 17.98
N PRO A 337 14.44 -1.43 18.96
CA PRO A 337 14.19 -1.06 20.35
C PRO A 337 14.23 0.45 20.60
N ALA A 338 14.66 1.26 19.61
CA ALA A 338 14.74 2.71 19.77
C ALA A 338 13.33 3.31 19.95
N VAL A 339 13.24 4.33 20.80
CA VAL A 339 12.01 5.12 20.97
C VAL A 339 11.68 5.77 19.63
N PRO A 340 10.48 5.57 19.07
CA PRO A 340 10.11 6.15 17.79
C PRO A 340 9.98 7.67 17.89
N ASP A 341 10.52 8.37 16.91
CA ASP A 341 10.09 9.74 16.62
C ASP A 341 8.71 9.68 15.96
N ARG A 342 7.67 9.97 16.76
CA ARG A 342 6.27 9.82 16.35
C ARG A 342 5.84 10.86 15.32
N GLU A 343 6.54 11.98 15.25
CA GLU A 343 6.25 13.00 14.24
C GLU A 343 6.76 12.56 12.88
N GLN A 344 7.84 11.78 12.83
CA GLN A 344 8.55 11.39 11.60
C GLN A 344 8.27 9.95 11.14
N LEU A 345 7.23 9.27 11.63
CA LEU A 345 6.95 7.87 11.31
C LEU A 345 6.85 7.60 9.80
N ASN A 346 6.18 8.47 9.06
CA ASN A 346 6.03 8.32 7.61
C ASN A 346 7.38 8.46 6.90
N ALA A 347 8.15 9.50 7.25
CA ALA A 347 9.49 9.72 6.71
C ALA A 347 10.44 8.56 7.04
N TYR A 348 10.37 8.04 8.27
CA TYR A 348 11.14 6.90 8.74
C TYR A 348 10.88 5.64 7.90
N ASN A 349 9.61 5.25 7.75
CA ASN A 349 9.25 4.06 6.98
C ASN A 349 9.57 4.23 5.48
N ARG A 350 9.40 5.43 4.92
CA ARG A 350 9.80 5.73 3.54
C ARG A 350 11.30 5.57 3.33
N GLU A 351 12.13 5.95 4.30
CA GLU A 351 13.58 5.78 4.20
C GLU A 351 13.98 4.31 4.29
N LEU A 352 13.30 3.50 5.11
CA LEU A 352 13.50 2.04 5.11
C LEU A 352 13.14 1.42 3.76
N TYR A 353 12.01 1.83 3.18
CA TYR A 353 11.60 1.43 1.84
C TYR A 353 12.65 1.82 0.79
N ARG A 354 13.11 3.08 0.80
CA ARG A 354 14.13 3.58 -0.13
C ARG A 354 15.42 2.76 -0.03
N LYS A 355 15.89 2.44 1.17
CA LYS A 355 17.08 1.59 1.38
C LYS A 355 16.89 0.19 0.79
N GLU A 356 15.71 -0.41 0.95
CA GLU A 356 15.38 -1.70 0.34
C GLU A 356 15.41 -1.60 -1.20
N CYS A 357 14.81 -0.56 -1.78
CA CYS A 357 14.86 -0.30 -3.23
C CYS A 357 16.30 -0.17 -3.74
N VAL A 358 17.16 0.58 -3.05
CA VAL A 358 18.57 0.75 -3.43
C VAL A 358 19.27 -0.61 -3.51
N GLY A 359 19.13 -1.45 -2.47
CA GLY A 359 19.74 -2.77 -2.46
C GLY A 359 19.22 -3.71 -3.55
N LEU A 360 17.97 -3.53 -4.00
CA LEU A 360 17.41 -4.29 -5.12
C LEU A 360 17.99 -3.81 -6.46
N VAL A 361 18.05 -2.50 -6.68
CA VAL A 361 18.64 -1.92 -7.89
C VAL A 361 20.12 -2.27 -8.01
N GLU A 362 20.87 -2.28 -6.91
CA GLU A 362 22.26 -2.76 -6.87
C GLU A 362 22.40 -4.22 -7.33
N LYS A 363 21.47 -5.10 -6.97
CA LYS A 363 21.47 -6.49 -7.43
C LYS A 363 21.18 -6.58 -8.93
N LEU A 364 20.21 -5.80 -9.43
CA LEU A 364 19.91 -5.73 -10.87
C LEU A 364 21.12 -5.24 -11.67
N ASN A 365 21.84 -4.24 -11.17
CA ASN A 365 23.04 -3.68 -11.80
C ASN A 365 24.17 -4.68 -12.04
N ARG A 366 24.19 -5.81 -11.33
CA ARG A 366 25.16 -6.91 -11.55
C ARG A 366 24.97 -7.62 -12.89
N LEU A 367 23.77 -7.54 -13.48
CA LEU A 367 23.48 -8.09 -14.80
C LEU A 367 23.75 -7.09 -15.94
N ILE A 368 23.87 -5.81 -15.63
CA ILE A 368 24.14 -4.78 -16.63
C ILE A 368 25.64 -4.80 -16.95
N PRO A 369 26.05 -4.85 -18.23
CA PRO A 369 27.45 -4.73 -18.64
C PRO A 369 28.15 -3.47 -18.09
N ALA A 370 29.47 -3.50 -17.95
CA ALA A 370 30.24 -2.39 -17.35
C ALA A 370 30.29 -1.14 -18.24
N ASP A 371 30.14 -1.31 -19.55
CA ASP A 371 30.11 -0.27 -20.57
C ASP A 371 28.73 0.40 -20.73
N GLN A 372 27.71 -0.10 -20.03
CA GLN A 372 26.36 0.47 -20.02
C GLN A 372 26.08 1.29 -18.75
N PRO A 373 25.21 2.32 -18.83
CA PRO A 373 24.80 3.07 -17.65
C PRO A 373 24.11 2.15 -16.64
N LYS A 374 24.29 2.45 -15.35
CA LYS A 374 23.64 1.69 -14.27
C LYS A 374 22.29 2.30 -13.90
N LEU A 375 21.38 1.45 -13.46
CA LEU A 375 20.11 1.85 -12.87
C LEU A 375 20.34 2.44 -11.48
N PHE A 376 19.47 3.35 -11.07
CA PHE A 376 19.49 3.95 -9.74
C PHE A 376 18.08 4.25 -9.24
N VAL A 377 17.95 4.40 -7.92
CA VAL A 377 16.73 4.90 -7.26
C VAL A 377 16.77 6.43 -7.35
N PRO A 378 15.77 7.11 -7.93
CA PRO A 378 15.75 8.58 -7.98
C PRO A 378 15.78 9.17 -6.57
N ASP A 379 16.33 10.38 -6.46
CA ASP A 379 16.37 11.11 -5.19
C ASP A 379 14.95 11.28 -4.60
N ILE A 380 14.85 11.26 -3.27
CA ILE A 380 13.58 11.32 -2.54
C ILE A 380 12.78 12.61 -2.80
N LYS A 381 13.43 13.64 -3.36
CA LYS A 381 12.83 14.93 -3.73
C LYS A 381 12.28 14.94 -5.15
N PHE A 382 12.67 13.99 -5.99
CA PHE A 382 12.29 13.96 -7.39
C PHE A 382 10.78 13.73 -7.54
N ASN A 383 10.12 14.59 -8.31
CA ASN A 383 8.74 14.45 -8.78
C ASN A 383 7.72 14.03 -7.69
N ARG A 384 7.72 14.75 -6.57
CA ARG A 384 6.84 14.48 -5.41
C ARG A 384 5.54 15.27 -5.51
N ALA A 385 4.42 14.61 -5.20
CA ALA A 385 3.11 15.22 -5.04
C ALA A 385 2.71 15.39 -3.57
N ILE A 386 3.36 14.67 -2.65
CA ILE A 386 3.03 14.68 -1.21
C ILE A 386 4.28 14.98 -0.37
N GLY A 387 4.09 15.70 0.75
CA GLY A 387 5.12 15.96 1.74
C GLY A 387 5.92 17.24 1.48
N ALA A 388 7.10 17.34 2.13
CA ALA A 388 7.92 18.54 2.14
C ALA A 388 8.36 19.00 0.75
N TYR A 389 8.55 18.06 -0.19
CA TYR A 389 9.00 18.33 -1.55
C TYR A 389 7.87 18.41 -2.59
N ALA A 390 6.60 18.38 -2.15
CA ALA A 390 5.46 18.44 -3.05
C ALA A 390 5.50 19.67 -3.98
N GLY A 391 5.44 19.44 -5.29
CA GLY A 391 5.48 20.50 -6.31
C GLY A 391 6.81 21.26 -6.43
N GLN A 392 7.85 20.83 -5.70
CA GLN A 392 9.20 21.36 -5.86
C GLN A 392 9.89 20.74 -7.08
N ARG A 393 10.91 21.42 -7.59
CA ARG A 393 11.54 21.11 -8.88
C ARG A 393 12.95 20.61 -8.66
N PHE A 394 13.08 19.30 -8.46
CA PHE A 394 14.37 18.63 -8.29
C PHE A 394 14.62 17.65 -9.42
N SER A 395 15.90 17.45 -9.74
CA SER A 395 16.37 16.43 -10.65
C SER A 395 16.22 15.03 -10.05
N VAL A 396 16.40 13.99 -10.87
CA VAL A 396 16.47 12.58 -10.44
C VAL A 396 17.65 12.30 -9.49
N THR A 397 18.63 13.21 -9.42
CA THR A 397 19.80 13.17 -8.54
C THR A 397 19.71 14.15 -7.36
N GLY A 398 18.63 14.93 -7.26
CA GLY A 398 18.32 15.77 -6.10
C GLY A 398 18.81 17.22 -6.17
N GLU A 399 19.32 17.68 -7.32
CA GLU A 399 19.67 19.08 -7.55
C GLU A 399 18.44 19.92 -7.96
N PRO A 400 18.35 21.19 -7.54
CA PRO A 400 17.28 22.08 -8.01
C PRO A 400 17.33 22.27 -9.53
N VAL A 401 16.16 22.23 -10.17
CA VAL A 401 15.99 22.52 -11.60
C VAL A 401 15.20 23.82 -11.75
N SER A 402 15.65 24.69 -12.66
CA SER A 402 14.99 25.99 -12.85
C SER A 402 13.54 25.83 -13.33
N PRO A 403 12.61 26.71 -12.93
CA PRO A 403 11.22 26.64 -13.37
C PRO A 403 11.06 26.62 -14.90
N ALA A 404 11.92 27.33 -15.63
CA ALA A 404 11.88 27.40 -17.09
C ALA A 404 12.28 26.08 -17.77
N GLN A 405 13.07 25.24 -17.10
CA GLN A 405 13.59 23.98 -17.64
C GLN A 405 12.83 22.75 -17.13
N TYR A 406 12.12 22.87 -16.00
CA TYR A 406 11.61 21.70 -15.28
C TYR A 406 10.64 20.83 -16.08
N GLU A 407 9.70 21.42 -16.83
CA GLU A 407 8.75 20.63 -17.62
C GLU A 407 9.45 19.79 -18.70
N SER A 408 10.39 20.41 -19.43
CA SER A 408 11.20 19.70 -20.43
C SER A 408 12.12 18.67 -19.79
N TYR A 409 12.70 18.99 -18.63
CA TYR A 409 13.50 18.05 -17.86
C TYR A 409 12.67 16.85 -17.41
N LEU A 410 11.52 17.07 -16.78
CA LEU A 410 10.64 16.01 -16.29
C LEU A 410 10.17 15.10 -17.43
N ALA A 411 9.75 15.67 -18.56
CA ALA A 411 9.40 14.91 -19.76
C ALA A 411 10.54 14.03 -20.28
N SER A 412 11.79 14.44 -20.12
CA SER A 412 12.96 13.63 -20.51
C SER A 412 13.29 12.48 -19.54
N GLN A 413 12.77 12.53 -18.31
CA GLN A 413 13.05 11.59 -17.22
C GLN A 413 11.92 10.58 -16.97
N LEU A 414 10.76 10.75 -17.61
CA LEU A 414 9.62 9.86 -17.54
C LEU A 414 9.40 9.15 -18.88
N PRO A 415 8.66 8.01 -18.92
CA PRO A 415 8.42 7.29 -20.17
C PRO A 415 7.73 8.20 -21.20
N THR A 416 8.30 8.30 -22.39
CA THR A 416 7.75 9.11 -23.48
C THR A 416 6.91 8.26 -24.44
N ARG A 417 6.21 8.92 -25.36
CA ARG A 417 5.49 8.24 -26.44
C ARG A 417 6.45 7.42 -27.32
N GLU A 418 7.62 7.96 -27.62
CA GLU A 418 8.65 7.27 -28.41
C GLU A 418 9.18 6.03 -27.68
N ASP A 419 9.32 6.10 -26.35
CA ASP A 419 9.67 4.92 -25.54
C ASP A 419 8.59 3.84 -25.65
N GLN A 420 7.31 4.22 -25.58
CA GLN A 420 6.18 3.28 -25.70
C GLN A 420 6.12 2.64 -27.09
N GLU A 421 6.30 3.42 -28.15
CA GLU A 421 6.32 2.93 -29.54
C GLU A 421 7.50 1.97 -29.77
N LEU A 422 8.67 2.26 -29.21
CA LEU A 422 9.83 1.36 -29.28
C LEU A 422 9.60 0.08 -28.47
N LEU A 423 9.04 0.18 -27.27
CA LEU A 423 8.71 -0.99 -26.45
C LEU A 423 7.70 -1.90 -27.14
N ALA A 424 6.68 -1.34 -27.80
CA ALA A 424 5.73 -2.13 -28.58
C ALA A 424 6.45 -2.95 -29.66
N GLN A 425 7.38 -2.34 -30.42
CA GLN A 425 8.19 -3.04 -31.42
C GLN A 425 9.13 -4.09 -30.82
N ILE A 426 9.67 -3.84 -29.62
CA ILE A 426 10.51 -4.81 -28.90
C ILE A 426 9.67 -6.01 -28.45
N PHE A 427 8.46 -5.78 -27.95
CA PHE A 427 7.59 -6.83 -27.42
C PHE A 427 7.05 -7.79 -28.49
N GLU A 428 7.06 -7.39 -29.76
CA GLU A 428 6.79 -8.30 -30.89
C GLU A 428 7.86 -9.40 -31.06
N ARG A 429 9.05 -9.22 -30.47
CA ARG A 429 10.18 -10.16 -30.63
C ARG A 429 10.17 -11.18 -29.50
N PRO A 430 10.09 -12.50 -29.78
CA PRO A 430 9.95 -13.51 -28.73
C PRO A 430 11.16 -13.60 -27.76
N ASP A 431 12.31 -13.01 -28.12
CA ASP A 431 13.53 -12.99 -27.31
C ASP A 431 13.72 -11.71 -26.48
N TRP A 432 12.70 -10.83 -26.39
CA TRP A 432 12.79 -9.60 -25.61
C TRP A 432 12.93 -9.82 -24.10
N ILE A 433 12.44 -10.96 -23.61
CA ILE A 433 12.54 -11.40 -22.22
C ILE A 433 13.11 -12.82 -22.15
N ALA A 434 14.08 -13.05 -21.26
CA ALA A 434 14.63 -14.39 -21.08
C ALA A 434 13.57 -15.34 -20.51
N PRO A 435 13.60 -16.65 -20.82
CA PRO A 435 12.71 -17.62 -20.18
C PRO A 435 12.99 -17.69 -18.68
N ARG A 436 12.01 -18.18 -17.91
CA ARG A 436 12.23 -18.51 -16.50
C ARG A 436 13.36 -19.55 -16.39
N ALA A 437 14.30 -19.33 -15.47
CA ALA A 437 15.29 -20.34 -15.14
C ALA A 437 14.58 -21.57 -14.56
N ALA A 438 14.85 -22.74 -15.14
CA ALA A 438 14.24 -24.01 -14.76
C ALA A 438 14.51 -24.37 -13.29
#